data_AF-A0A2Z6QF73-F1
#
_entry.id   AF-A0A2Z6QF73-F1
#
_cell.length_a   1.000
_cell.length_b   1.000
_cell.length_c   1.000
_cell.angle_alpha   90.00
_cell.angle_beta   90.00
_cell.angle_gamma   90.00
#
_symmetry.space_group_name_H-M   'P 1'
#
loop_
_entity.id
_entity.type
_entity.pdbx_description
1 polymer ?
#
loop_
_entity_poly.entity_id
_entity_poly.type
_entity_poly.pdbx_seq_one_letter_code
_entity_poly.pdbx_strand_id
1 'polypeptide(L)'
;MNFLYQAATLMTTIAANMTQPSPILPSTSTVSTTSTTSTSEQPSQSNPFSNQEQELQQRQSKIIKNDTTNLGNTKNLASLGRFYINTMKTIGTKQVLRIDPSIKRTICKRCETILLPGVTSKVRIKSRPEPHLHVTCTECNTSKNYSARKGYQLFSEKSENIFGSNETSLGENAKGVTQPPPSLSKKNKSNQKKKIIIPESKE
;
A
#
# COMPACT_ATOMS: atom_id res chain seq x y z
N MET A 1 -5.88 -18.82 0.09
CA MET A 1 -5.74 -17.38 0.40
C MET A 1 -4.72 -16.67 -0.47
N ASN A 2 -3.52 -17.24 -0.66
CA ASN A 2 -2.43 -16.59 -1.42
C ASN A 2 -2.84 -16.17 -2.86
N PHE A 3 -3.60 -17.00 -3.57
CA PHE A 3 -4.04 -16.69 -4.94
C PHE A 3 -4.90 -15.40 -5.03
N LEU A 4 -5.78 -15.15 -4.06
CA LEU A 4 -6.61 -13.94 -4.02
C LEU A 4 -5.76 -12.69 -3.80
N TYR A 5 -4.75 -12.81 -2.93
CA TYR A 5 -3.79 -11.74 -2.69
C TYR A 5 -2.93 -11.46 -3.92
N GLN A 6 -2.45 -12.50 -4.61
CA GLN A 6 -1.69 -12.38 -5.86
C GLN A 6 -2.53 -11.72 -6.95
N ALA A 7 -3.78 -12.18 -7.15
CA ALA A 7 -4.71 -11.56 -8.09
C ALA A 7 -4.93 -10.09 -7.76
N ALA A 8 -5.22 -9.75 -6.50
CA ALA A 8 -5.40 -8.36 -6.08
C ALA A 8 -4.17 -7.47 -6.34
N THR A 9 -2.97 -8.01 -6.09
CA THR A 9 -1.71 -7.31 -6.31
C THR A 9 -1.49 -7.08 -7.80
N LEU A 10 -1.74 -8.08 -8.64
CA LEU A 10 -1.67 -7.97 -10.09
C LEU A 10 -2.61 -6.88 -10.63
N MET A 11 -3.90 -6.93 -10.25
CA MET A 11 -4.89 -5.95 -10.68
C MET A 11 -4.49 -4.52 -10.26
N THR A 12 -4.01 -4.36 -9.02
CA THR A 12 -3.54 -3.05 -8.53
C THR A 12 -2.28 -2.57 -9.27
N THR A 13 -1.37 -3.48 -9.61
CA THR A 13 -0.10 -3.14 -10.30
C THR A 13 -0.34 -2.76 -11.76
N ILE A 14 -1.23 -3.46 -12.46
CA ILE A 14 -1.61 -3.09 -13.82
C ILE A 14 -2.29 -1.71 -13.82
N ALA A 15 -3.22 -1.46 -12.88
CA ALA A 15 -3.86 -0.16 -12.74
C ALA A 15 -2.85 0.95 -12.44
N ALA A 16 -1.85 0.66 -11.60
CA ALA A 16 -0.76 1.57 -11.26
C ALA A 16 0.11 1.95 -12.48
N ASN A 17 0.50 0.95 -13.29
CA ASN A 17 1.36 1.17 -14.46
C ASN A 17 0.68 2.01 -15.55
N MET A 18 -0.64 1.89 -15.69
CA MET A 18 -1.42 2.68 -16.65
C MET A 18 -1.64 4.13 -16.22
N THR A 19 -1.44 4.45 -14.94
CA THR A 19 -1.68 5.79 -14.35
C THR A 19 -0.39 6.61 -14.19
N GLN A 20 0.76 6.09 -14.62
CA GLN A 20 2.03 6.83 -14.58
C GLN A 20 1.94 8.01 -15.56
N PRO A 21 2.06 9.28 -15.11
CA PRO A 21 2.45 10.33 -16.02
C PRO A 21 3.84 9.98 -16.55
N SER A 22 4.01 9.97 -17.87
CA SER A 22 5.30 9.82 -18.52
C SER A 22 6.34 10.76 -17.89
N PRO A 23 7.61 10.34 -17.72
CA PRO A 23 8.66 11.27 -17.34
C PRO A 23 8.71 12.37 -18.40
N ILE A 24 8.38 13.59 -17.99
CA ILE A 24 8.40 14.77 -18.83
C ILE A 24 9.85 14.95 -19.28
N LEU A 25 10.11 14.67 -20.55
CA LEU A 25 11.32 15.11 -21.22
C LEU A 25 11.24 16.64 -21.31
N PRO A 26 12.28 17.42 -20.91
CA PRO A 26 12.21 18.86 -20.96
C PRO A 26 12.09 19.33 -22.42
N SER A 27 10.96 19.94 -22.75
CA SER A 27 10.71 20.63 -24.00
C SER A 27 11.56 21.90 -24.06
N THR A 28 12.54 21.92 -24.95
CA THR A 28 13.24 23.13 -25.35
C THR A 28 12.31 24.00 -26.21
N SER A 29 11.85 25.08 -25.60
CA SER A 29 11.51 26.40 -26.15
C SER A 29 11.78 26.65 -27.64
N THR A 30 10.78 27.16 -28.38
CA THR A 30 10.97 28.30 -29.30
C THR A 30 9.65 29.01 -29.65
N VAL A 31 9.50 30.19 -29.02
CA VAL A 31 8.99 31.48 -29.54
C VAL A 31 7.54 31.60 -30.04
N SER A 32 6.78 32.34 -29.24
CA SER A 32 5.63 33.16 -29.64
C SER A 32 6.11 34.46 -30.30
N THR A 33 5.51 34.86 -31.43
CA THR A 33 5.51 36.26 -31.89
C THR A 33 4.13 36.64 -32.43
N THR A 34 3.64 37.78 -31.96
CA THR A 34 2.36 38.42 -32.24
C THR A 34 2.39 39.35 -33.47
N SER A 35 1.17 39.67 -33.95
CA SER A 35 0.69 40.95 -34.53
C SER A 35 0.97 41.34 -36.01
N THR A 36 -0.15 41.37 -36.78
CA THR A 36 -0.70 42.44 -37.67
C THR A 36 0.15 43.10 -38.76
N THR A 37 -0.33 43.08 -40.03
CA THR A 37 -0.57 44.28 -40.88
C THR A 37 -1.48 43.93 -42.08
N SER A 38 -2.42 44.81 -42.42
CA SER A 38 -3.36 44.81 -43.57
C SER A 38 -2.69 45.04 -44.93
N THR A 39 -3.28 44.56 -46.05
CA THR A 39 -3.63 45.33 -47.29
C THR A 39 -4.18 44.41 -48.42
N SER A 40 -5.32 44.84 -49.00
CA SER A 40 -5.90 44.68 -50.36
C SER A 40 -6.22 43.32 -51.04
N GLU A 41 -7.46 43.28 -51.57
CA GLU A 41 -7.94 42.65 -52.83
C GLU A 41 -8.29 41.14 -52.90
N GLN A 42 -9.55 40.87 -53.23
CA GLN A 42 -10.12 39.61 -53.76
C GLN A 42 -9.81 39.49 -55.28
N PRO A 43 -9.99 38.34 -56.00
CA PRO A 43 -10.84 37.17 -55.72
C PRO A 43 -10.33 35.76 -56.15
N SER A 44 -11.11 34.74 -55.76
CA SER A 44 -11.24 33.40 -56.37
C SER A 44 -10.06 32.41 -56.34
N GLN A 45 -10.23 31.32 -55.58
CA GLN A 45 -10.21 29.94 -56.07
C GLN A 45 -10.53 28.96 -54.91
N SER A 46 -11.43 28.03 -55.17
CA SER A 46 -11.94 27.02 -54.23
C SER A 46 -10.83 26.07 -53.79
N ASN A 47 -10.50 26.07 -52.48
CA ASN A 47 -9.54 25.14 -51.90
C ASN A 47 -10.19 23.76 -51.64
N PRO A 48 -9.68 22.64 -52.22
CA PRO A 48 -10.12 21.29 -51.88
C PRO A 48 -9.45 20.74 -50.60
N PHE A 49 -8.98 21.62 -49.71
CA PHE A 49 -8.12 21.26 -48.56
C PHE A 49 -8.88 20.93 -47.26
N SER A 50 -10.21 20.96 -47.27
CA SER A 50 -11.03 20.73 -46.07
C SER A 50 -11.10 19.26 -45.65
N ASN A 51 -10.94 18.31 -46.58
CA ASN A 51 -11.07 16.88 -46.28
C ASN A 51 -9.87 16.34 -45.50
N GLN A 52 -8.65 16.79 -45.79
CA GLN A 52 -7.43 16.29 -45.13
C GLN A 52 -7.30 16.79 -43.69
N GLU A 53 -7.74 18.03 -43.42
CA GLU A 53 -7.75 18.61 -42.07
C GLU A 53 -8.88 18.02 -41.21
N GLN A 54 -10.05 17.76 -41.80
CA GLN A 54 -11.13 17.00 -41.15
C GLN A 54 -10.71 15.57 -40.84
N GLU A 55 -9.96 14.90 -41.71
CA GLU A 55 -9.47 13.54 -41.46
C GLU A 55 -8.41 13.52 -40.35
N LEU A 56 -7.49 14.51 -40.29
CA LEU A 56 -6.53 14.65 -39.20
C LEU A 56 -7.22 14.96 -37.87
N GLN A 57 -8.20 15.86 -37.85
CA GLN A 57 -9.00 16.15 -36.65
C GLN A 57 -9.85 14.94 -36.24
N GLN A 58 -10.39 14.18 -37.19
CA GLN A 58 -11.17 12.97 -36.92
C GLN A 58 -10.27 11.81 -36.44
N ARG A 59 -9.05 11.68 -36.98
CA ARG A 59 -8.00 10.75 -36.50
C ARG A 59 -7.55 11.12 -35.09
N GLN A 60 -7.29 12.40 -34.81
CA GLN A 60 -6.99 12.89 -33.45
C GLN A 60 -8.16 12.60 -32.49
N SER A 61 -9.41 12.81 -32.92
CA SER A 61 -10.60 12.51 -32.10
C SER A 61 -10.75 11.00 -31.81
N LYS A 62 -10.34 10.12 -32.72
CA LYS A 62 -10.37 8.65 -32.52
C LYS A 62 -9.32 8.20 -31.51
N ILE A 63 -8.12 8.79 -31.54
CA ILE A 63 -7.07 8.51 -30.56
C ILE A 63 -7.52 8.94 -29.15
N ILE A 64 -8.05 10.15 -29.00
CA ILE A 64 -8.53 10.68 -27.71
C ILE A 64 -9.72 9.84 -27.16
N LYS A 65 -10.61 9.35 -28.02
CA LYS A 65 -11.72 8.46 -27.61
C LYS A 65 -11.24 7.10 -27.10
N ASN A 66 -10.18 6.54 -27.68
CA ASN A 66 -9.59 5.27 -27.25
C ASN A 66 -8.84 5.38 -25.91
N ASP A 67 -8.25 6.55 -25.62
CA ASP A 67 -7.61 6.80 -24.31
C ASP A 67 -8.65 6.96 -23.19
N THR A 68 -9.82 7.53 -23.51
CA THR A 68 -10.91 7.71 -22.54
C THR A 68 -11.54 6.37 -22.13
N THR A 69 -11.67 5.40 -23.05
CA THR A 69 -12.15 4.05 -22.73
C THR A 69 -11.14 3.23 -21.93
N ASN A 70 -9.84 3.46 -22.13
CA ASN A 70 -8.79 2.82 -21.32
C ASN A 70 -8.80 3.33 -19.88
N LEU A 71 -8.98 4.64 -19.66
CA LEU A 71 -9.02 5.23 -18.33
C LEU A 71 -10.21 4.71 -17.49
N GLY A 72 -11.36 4.44 -18.13
CA GLY A 72 -12.50 3.77 -17.48
C GLY A 72 -12.16 2.36 -16.98
N ASN A 73 -11.43 1.58 -17.79
CA ASN A 73 -11.01 0.22 -17.43
C ASN A 73 -10.01 0.18 -16.26
N THR A 74 -9.15 1.18 -16.10
CA THR A 74 -8.18 1.22 -14.98
C THR A 74 -8.85 1.36 -13.60
N LYS A 75 -9.91 2.18 -13.51
CA LYS A 75 -10.72 2.31 -12.28
C LYS A 75 -11.44 1.00 -11.94
N ASN A 76 -11.92 0.30 -12.97
CA ASN A 76 -12.55 -1.02 -12.83
C ASN A 76 -11.55 -2.07 -12.32
N LEU A 77 -10.27 -1.93 -12.67
CA LEU A 77 -9.24 -2.87 -12.22
C LEU A 77 -8.84 -2.66 -10.75
N ALA A 78 -8.74 -1.40 -10.32
CA ALA A 78 -8.49 -1.07 -8.92
C ALA A 78 -9.63 -1.54 -7.99
N SER A 79 -10.89 -1.42 -8.42
CA SER A 79 -12.04 -1.94 -7.67
C SER A 79 -12.06 -3.46 -7.61
N LEU A 80 -11.68 -4.15 -8.69
CA LEU A 80 -11.53 -5.60 -8.71
C LEU A 80 -10.45 -6.10 -7.73
N GLY A 81 -9.32 -5.38 -7.64
CA GLY A 81 -8.29 -5.68 -6.64
C GLY A 81 -8.83 -5.62 -5.20
N ARG A 82 -9.65 -4.62 -4.88
CA ARG A 82 -10.30 -4.49 -3.56
C ARG A 82 -11.27 -5.64 -3.31
N PHE A 83 -12.04 -6.04 -4.32
CA PHE A 83 -12.96 -7.17 -4.22
C PHE A 83 -12.25 -8.49 -3.84
N TYR A 84 -11.11 -8.78 -4.45
CA TYR A 84 -10.34 -9.98 -4.10
C TYR A 84 -9.80 -9.95 -2.67
N ILE A 85 -9.38 -8.78 -2.18
CA ILE A 85 -8.94 -8.62 -0.78
C ILE A 85 -10.12 -8.77 0.20
N ASN A 86 -11.27 -8.19 -0.13
CA ASN A 86 -12.47 -8.35 0.68
C ASN A 86 -12.86 -9.84 0.78
N THR A 87 -12.85 -10.53 -0.36
CA THR A 87 -13.14 -11.96 -0.45
C THR A 87 -12.15 -12.77 0.38
N MET A 88 -10.85 -12.46 0.29
CA MET A 88 -9.83 -13.08 1.12
C MET A 88 -10.09 -12.84 2.61
N LYS A 89 -10.39 -11.61 3.05
CA LYS A 89 -10.70 -11.36 4.47
C LYS A 89 -11.95 -12.10 4.93
N THR A 90 -12.99 -12.11 4.10
CA THR A 90 -14.26 -12.80 4.37
C THR A 90 -14.08 -14.31 4.50
N ILE A 91 -13.30 -14.92 3.62
CA ILE A 91 -12.96 -16.35 3.73
C ILE A 91 -12.15 -16.58 5.02
N GLY A 92 -11.23 -15.68 5.36
CA GLY A 92 -10.39 -15.80 6.55
C GLY A 92 -11.19 -15.71 7.84
N THR A 93 -12.17 -14.81 7.92
CA THR A 93 -13.06 -14.70 9.08
C THR A 93 -13.99 -15.90 9.18
N LYS A 94 -14.59 -16.35 8.07
CA LYS A 94 -15.46 -17.54 8.03
C LYS A 94 -14.72 -18.82 8.42
N GLN A 95 -13.47 -18.97 8.01
CA GLN A 95 -12.64 -20.14 8.33
C GLN A 95 -11.83 -19.97 9.63
N VAL A 96 -11.96 -18.84 10.33
CA VAL A 96 -11.20 -18.52 11.56
C VAL A 96 -9.67 -18.61 11.34
N LEU A 97 -9.22 -18.25 10.14
CA LEU A 97 -7.80 -18.27 9.77
C LEU A 97 -7.14 -16.92 10.08
N ARG A 98 -5.95 -16.99 10.68
CA ARG A 98 -5.11 -15.81 10.91
C ARG A 98 -4.33 -15.48 9.64
N ILE A 99 -4.59 -14.29 9.08
CA ILE A 99 -3.78 -13.76 7.97
C ILE A 99 -2.40 -13.37 8.48
N ASP A 100 -1.37 -13.81 7.77
CA ASP A 100 0.02 -13.51 8.08
C ASP A 100 0.30 -11.99 8.16
N PRO A 101 1.09 -11.51 9.13
CA PRO A 101 1.43 -10.10 9.26
C PRO A 101 2.07 -9.49 8.01
N SER A 102 2.85 -10.21 7.20
CA SER A 102 3.45 -9.68 5.97
C SER A 102 2.38 -9.22 4.99
N ILE A 103 1.39 -10.09 4.72
CA ILE A 103 0.24 -9.80 3.86
C ILE A 103 -0.67 -8.74 4.50
N LYS A 104 -0.93 -8.85 5.81
CA LYS A 104 -1.78 -7.87 6.50
C LYS A 104 -1.17 -6.47 6.45
N ARG A 105 0.16 -6.34 6.42
CA ARG A 105 0.83 -5.04 6.33
C ARG A 105 0.64 -4.36 4.97
N THR A 106 0.61 -5.12 3.89
CA THR A 106 0.44 -4.59 2.52
C THR A 106 -1.01 -4.24 2.18
N ILE A 107 -1.98 -4.47 3.09
CA ILE A 107 -3.40 -4.18 2.83
C ILE A 107 -3.87 -2.95 3.62
N CYS A 108 -4.62 -2.06 2.96
CA CYS A 108 -5.30 -0.96 3.63
C CYS A 108 -6.40 -1.47 4.57
N LYS A 109 -6.47 -0.92 5.79
CA LYS A 109 -7.49 -1.31 6.78
C LYS A 109 -8.90 -0.82 6.46
N ARG A 110 -9.05 0.25 5.67
CA ARG A 110 -10.36 0.84 5.32
C ARG A 110 -10.84 0.43 3.93
N CYS A 111 -10.15 0.89 2.88
CA CYS A 111 -10.58 0.67 1.49
C CYS A 111 -10.04 -0.63 0.86
N GLU A 112 -9.29 -1.43 1.63
CA GLU A 112 -8.82 -2.76 1.22
C GLU A 112 -7.93 -2.80 -0.03
N THR A 113 -7.42 -1.64 -0.43
CA THR A 113 -6.45 -1.52 -1.52
C THR A 113 -5.10 -2.06 -1.09
N ILE A 114 -4.38 -2.69 -2.02
CA ILE A 114 -2.97 -3.06 -1.83
C ILE A 114 -2.12 -1.80 -1.74
N LEU A 115 -1.31 -1.70 -0.69
CA LEU A 115 -0.37 -0.63 -0.41
C LEU A 115 0.95 -0.92 -1.12
N LEU A 116 1.06 -0.46 -2.36
CA LEU A 116 2.28 -0.48 -3.15
C LEU A 116 3.02 0.85 -2.90
N PRO A 117 4.26 0.83 -2.40
CA PRO A 117 5.01 2.05 -2.15
C PRO A 117 5.23 2.83 -3.44
N GLY A 118 5.04 4.15 -3.41
CA GLY A 118 5.25 5.03 -4.56
C GLY A 118 4.05 5.19 -5.48
N VAL A 119 3.09 4.25 -5.46
CA VAL A 119 1.87 4.35 -6.29
C VAL A 119 0.62 4.53 -5.43
N THR A 120 0.19 3.49 -4.72
CA THR A 120 -1.05 3.50 -3.92
C THR A 120 -0.80 3.80 -2.45
N SER A 121 0.47 3.93 -2.06
CA SER A 121 0.86 4.28 -0.70
C SER A 121 2.09 5.19 -0.64
N LYS A 122 2.05 6.11 0.33
CA LYS A 122 3.16 6.98 0.72
C LYS A 122 3.81 6.39 1.96
N VAL A 123 5.07 6.00 1.86
CA VAL A 123 5.86 5.42 2.95
C VAL A 123 6.86 6.45 3.44
N ARG A 124 6.86 6.73 4.75
CA ARG A 124 7.82 7.64 5.39
C ARG A 124 8.34 7.01 6.68
N ILE A 125 9.62 7.21 6.97
CA ILE A 125 10.21 6.85 8.25
C ILE A 125 10.19 8.10 9.13
N LYS A 126 9.57 8.00 10.30
CA LYS A 126 9.53 9.07 11.31
C LYS A 126 10.33 8.63 12.52
N SER A 127 11.19 9.50 13.04
CA SER A 127 12.11 9.18 14.15
C SER A 127 11.52 9.46 15.55
N ARG A 128 10.53 10.33 15.66
CA ARG A 128 9.93 10.76 16.94
C ARG A 128 8.45 10.35 17.04
N PRO A 129 7.92 9.98 18.22
CA PRO A 129 8.64 9.79 19.50
C PRO A 129 9.50 8.51 19.54
N GLU A 130 9.13 7.47 18.79
CA GLU A 130 9.93 6.24 18.55
C GLU A 130 10.06 6.06 17.02
N PRO A 131 11.19 5.54 16.49
CA PRO A 131 11.33 5.26 15.07
C PRO A 131 10.22 4.31 14.58
N HIS A 132 9.42 4.79 13.64
CA HIS A 132 8.34 4.02 13.03
C HIS A 132 8.20 4.29 11.53
N LEU A 133 7.75 3.27 10.82
CA LEU A 133 7.34 3.32 9.42
C LEU A 133 5.88 3.78 9.35
N HIS A 134 5.67 5.00 8.86
CA HIS A 134 4.36 5.59 8.65
C HIS A 134 3.93 5.37 7.20
N VAL A 135 2.97 4.46 6.99
CA VAL A 135 2.43 4.11 5.67
C VAL A 135 1.04 4.73 5.52
N THR A 136 0.85 5.60 4.53
CA THR A 136 -0.44 6.25 4.24
C THR A 136 -0.97 5.79 2.90
N CYS A 137 -2.22 5.32 2.87
CA CYS A 137 -2.92 5.00 1.62
C CYS A 137 -3.26 6.30 0.86
N THR A 138 -2.94 6.39 -0.42
CA THR A 138 -3.25 7.57 -1.25
C THR A 138 -4.72 7.66 -1.64
N GLU A 139 -5.40 6.51 -1.75
CA GLU A 139 -6.81 6.42 -2.15
C GLU A 139 -7.77 6.97 -1.08
N CYS A 140 -7.52 6.64 0.18
CA CYS A 140 -8.43 7.00 1.26
C CYS A 140 -7.79 7.92 2.31
N ASN A 141 -6.46 7.99 2.41
CA ASN A 141 -5.70 8.69 3.47
C ASN A 141 -5.67 7.98 4.83
N THR A 142 -6.02 6.69 4.89
CA THR A 142 -5.80 5.92 6.12
C THR A 142 -4.32 5.60 6.31
N SER A 143 -3.81 5.82 7.53
CA SER A 143 -2.43 5.48 7.91
C SER A 143 -2.32 4.21 8.75
N LYS A 144 -1.16 3.56 8.64
CA LYS A 144 -0.68 2.44 9.46
C LYS A 144 0.75 2.75 9.89
N ASN A 145 1.02 2.56 11.18
CA ASN A 145 2.34 2.77 11.76
C ASN A 145 2.92 1.43 12.18
N TYR A 146 4.19 1.18 11.85
CA TYR A 146 4.92 -0.01 12.26
C TYR A 146 6.20 0.38 12.99
N SER A 147 6.47 -0.19 14.16
CA SER A 147 7.72 0.04 14.89
C SER A 147 8.92 -0.35 14.03
N ALA A 148 9.91 0.54 13.97
CA ALA A 148 11.18 0.36 13.26
C ALA A 148 12.37 0.38 14.24
N ARG A 149 12.18 -0.13 15.46
CA ARG A 149 13.24 -0.28 16.45
C ARG A 149 14.29 -1.29 15.97
N LYS A 150 15.56 -1.02 16.26
CA LYS A 150 16.64 -1.98 16.04
C LYS A 150 16.37 -3.24 16.87
N GLY A 151 16.44 -4.41 16.25
CA GLY A 151 16.16 -5.70 16.90
C GLY A 151 14.68 -6.03 17.10
N TYR A 152 13.75 -5.23 16.56
CA TYR A 152 12.33 -5.59 16.55
C TYR A 152 12.03 -6.61 15.46
N GLN A 153 11.51 -7.77 15.86
CA GLN A 153 11.07 -8.83 14.96
C GLN A 153 9.62 -9.20 15.24
N LEU A 154 8.88 -9.55 14.20
CA LEU A 154 7.52 -10.05 14.35
C LEU A 154 7.48 -11.39 15.05
N PHE A 155 6.38 -11.65 15.76
CA PHE A 155 6.12 -12.96 16.35
C PHE A 155 6.25 -14.10 15.32
N SER A 156 5.72 -13.93 14.11
CA SER A 156 5.77 -14.95 13.04
C SER A 156 7.16 -15.15 12.42
N GLU A 157 8.10 -14.22 12.63
CA GLU A 157 9.44 -14.28 12.04
C GLU A 157 10.51 -14.80 13.02
N LYS A 158 10.19 -14.90 14.32
CA LYS A 158 11.11 -15.46 15.32
C LYS A 158 11.37 -16.93 15.03
N SER A 159 12.64 -17.36 15.06
CA SER A 159 13.04 -18.75 14.80
C SER A 159 12.33 -19.76 15.70
N GLU A 160 12.16 -19.42 16.99
CA GLU A 160 11.42 -20.22 17.99
C GLU A 160 9.98 -20.56 17.55
N ASN A 161 9.40 -19.73 16.68
CA ASN A 161 8.00 -19.82 16.27
C ASN A 161 7.84 -20.38 14.84
N ILE A 162 8.94 -20.64 14.12
CA ILE A 162 8.92 -21.20 12.77
C ILE A 162 9.09 -22.72 12.88
N PHE A 163 8.02 -23.45 12.58
CA PHE A 163 8.01 -24.91 12.56
C PHE A 163 9.01 -25.45 11.51
N GLY A 164 9.87 -26.40 11.89
CA GLY A 164 10.83 -27.04 10.99
C GLY A 164 12.18 -26.31 10.83
N SER A 165 12.40 -25.17 11.49
CA SER A 165 13.69 -24.45 11.45
C SER A 165 14.76 -24.98 12.41
N ASN A 166 14.42 -25.99 13.22
CA ASN A 166 15.33 -26.59 14.20
C ASN A 166 16.25 -27.70 13.64
N GLU A 167 16.31 -27.91 12.32
CA GLU A 167 17.16 -28.95 11.70
C GLU A 167 18.29 -28.39 10.82
N THR A 168 18.82 -27.20 11.13
CA THR A 168 20.09 -26.77 10.51
C THR A 168 21.03 -26.17 11.54
N SER A 169 21.52 -27.02 12.43
CA SER A 169 22.77 -26.79 13.13
C SER A 169 23.94 -27.24 12.25
N LEU A 170 24.37 -26.40 11.31
CA LEU A 170 25.74 -26.43 10.78
C LEU A 170 26.21 -24.98 10.57
N GLY A 171 26.86 -24.46 11.61
CA GLY A 171 27.94 -23.48 11.56
C GLY A 171 27.64 -22.09 10.98
N GLU A 172 27.45 -21.11 11.85
CA GLU A 172 28.37 -19.96 11.93
C GLU A 172 28.15 -19.15 13.22
N ASN A 173 29.25 -18.57 13.67
CA ASN A 173 29.56 -18.20 15.03
C ASN A 173 29.06 -16.79 15.37
N ALA A 174 28.18 -16.63 16.36
CA ALA A 174 27.99 -15.36 17.06
C ALA A 174 27.64 -15.61 18.53
N LYS A 175 28.67 -15.48 19.39
CA LYS A 175 28.57 -15.51 20.85
C LYS A 175 27.56 -14.49 21.37
N GLY A 176 26.71 -14.88 22.33
CA GLY A 176 25.99 -13.90 23.16
C GLY A 176 24.75 -14.38 23.91
N VAL A 177 24.95 -15.17 24.96
CA VAL A 177 24.09 -15.31 26.17
C VAL A 177 22.73 -16.03 26.02
N THR A 178 22.74 -17.27 26.50
CA THR A 178 21.60 -18.10 26.90
C THR A 178 20.85 -17.51 28.09
N GLN A 179 19.51 -17.47 28.03
CA GLN A 179 18.65 -18.04 29.08
C GLN A 179 17.40 -18.67 28.43
N PRO A 180 17.03 -19.92 28.77
CA PRO A 180 15.75 -20.54 28.39
C PRO A 180 14.58 -19.92 29.19
N PRO A 181 13.32 -20.04 28.70
CA PRO A 181 12.18 -19.37 29.32
C PRO A 181 11.90 -19.90 30.73
N PRO A 182 11.50 -19.04 31.70
CA PRO A 182 11.02 -19.54 32.98
C PRO A 182 9.75 -20.35 32.77
N SER A 183 9.84 -21.64 33.08
CA SER A 183 8.71 -22.54 33.27
C SER A 183 7.69 -21.90 34.23
N LEU A 184 6.42 -21.88 33.82
CA LEU A 184 5.27 -21.61 34.70
C LEU A 184 5.21 -22.66 35.82
N SER A 185 5.96 -22.46 36.90
CA SER A 185 5.79 -23.23 38.13
C SER A 185 4.67 -22.62 38.96
N LYS A 186 3.51 -23.28 38.97
CA LYS A 186 2.51 -23.10 40.04
C LYS A 186 3.19 -23.44 41.37
N LYS A 187 3.40 -22.44 42.23
CA LYS A 187 3.70 -22.66 43.65
C LYS A 187 2.58 -22.05 44.50
N ASN A 188 1.73 -22.94 44.98
CA ASN A 188 0.94 -22.72 46.18
C ASN A 188 1.89 -22.46 47.35
N LYS A 189 1.71 -21.37 48.08
CA LYS A 189 2.11 -21.27 49.49
C LYS A 189 1.02 -20.57 50.29
N SER A 190 0.53 -21.34 51.23
CA SER A 190 -0.42 -21.03 52.29
C SER A 190 0.13 -20.05 53.32
N ASN A 191 -0.80 -19.30 53.91
CA ASN A 191 -0.84 -18.75 55.27
C ASN A 191 0.26 -17.77 55.73
N GLN A 192 -0.14 -16.55 56.13
CA GLN A 192 -0.43 -16.26 57.54
C GLN A 192 -1.01 -14.84 57.73
N LYS A 193 -2.07 -14.79 58.55
CA LYS A 193 -2.74 -13.60 59.10
C LYS A 193 -1.75 -12.57 59.64
N LYS A 194 -1.93 -11.29 59.29
CA LYS A 194 -1.66 -10.17 60.22
C LYS A 194 -2.95 -9.37 60.40
N LYS A 195 -3.49 -9.53 61.61
CA LYS A 195 -4.65 -8.86 62.18
C LYS A 195 -4.24 -7.41 62.46
N ILE A 196 -4.79 -6.43 61.73
CA ILE A 196 -4.70 -5.02 62.11
C ILE A 196 -5.97 -4.72 62.90
N ILE A 197 -5.77 -4.45 64.18
CA ILE A 197 -6.79 -4.05 65.15
C ILE A 197 -6.96 -2.53 64.99
N ILE A 198 -8.17 -2.08 64.68
CA ILE A 198 -8.56 -0.67 64.81
C ILE A 198 -9.43 -0.60 66.08
N PRO A 199 -9.09 0.24 67.08
CA PRO A 199 -9.90 0.36 68.28
C PRO A 199 -11.13 1.25 68.03
N GLU A 200 -12.31 0.73 68.33
CA GLU A 200 -13.53 1.53 68.58
C GLU A 200 -13.37 2.29 69.89
N SER A 201 -13.43 3.62 69.84
CA SER A 201 -13.72 4.45 71.01
C SER A 201 -15.17 4.94 70.92
N LYS A 202 -15.95 4.46 71.89
CA LYS A 202 -17.29 4.91 72.29
C LYS A 202 -17.27 6.40 72.66
N GLU A 203 -18.30 7.14 72.22
CA GLU A 203 -19.35 7.76 73.05
C GLU A 203 -20.50 8.25 72.15
#